data_AF-A0A352B7Q4-F1
#
_entry.id   AF-A0A352B7Q4-F1
#
_cell.length_a   1.000
_cell.length_b   1.000
_cell.length_c   1.000
_cell.angle_alpha   90.00
_cell.angle_beta   90.00
_cell.angle_gamma   90.00
#
_symmetry.space_group_name_H-M   'P 1'
#
loop_
_entity.id
_entity.type
_entity.pdbx_description
1 polymer ?
#
loop_
_entity_poly.entity_id
_entity_poly.type
_entity_poly.pdbx_seq_one_letter_code
_entity_poly.pdbx_strand_id
1 'polypeptide(L)' 'MDLNLTGRRALCLAASRGLGHACAVALARAGVEVCLVARDPARLAQAAEGVRV' A
#
# COMPACT_ATOMS: atom_id res chain seq x y z
N MET A 1 -14.36 9.62 5.33
CA MET A 1 -14.51 10.30 4.04
C MET A 1 -14.62 9.23 2.98
N ASP A 2 -15.62 9.27 2.11
CA ASP A 2 -15.75 8.35 0.98
C ASP A 2 -15.10 8.97 -0.25
N LEU A 3 -14.09 8.28 -0.81
CA LEU A 3 -13.30 8.74 -1.95
C LEU A 3 -13.68 8.00 -3.25
N ASN A 4 -14.63 7.06 -3.20
CA ASN A 4 -15.06 6.25 -4.34
C ASN A 4 -13.88 5.58 -5.10
N LEU A 5 -12.96 4.99 -4.33
CA LEU A 5 -11.75 4.33 -4.84
C LEU A 5 -11.83 2.80 -4.84
N THR A 6 -12.90 2.22 -4.29
CA THR A 6 -13.09 0.78 -4.20
C THR A 6 -12.93 0.10 -5.57
N GLY A 7 -12.15 -0.99 -5.61
CA GLY A 7 -11.88 -1.77 -6.83
C GLY A 7 -10.88 -1.13 -7.80
N ARG A 8 -10.36 0.08 -7.50
CA ARG A 8 -9.26 0.67 -8.28
C ARG A 8 -7.93 0.02 -7.93
N ARG A 9 -6.92 0.29 -8.76
CA ARG A 9 -5.54 -0.15 -8.57
C ARG A 9 -4.62 1.02 -8.27
N ALA A 10 -3.66 0.83 -7.36
CA ALA A 10 -2.65 1.84 -7.04
C ALA A 10 -1.23 1.24 -7.03
N LEU A 11 -0.28 1.98 -7.60
CA LEU A 11 1.14 1.67 -7.52
C LEU A 11 1.80 2.61 -6.51
N CYS A 12 2.32 2.05 -5.41
CA CYS A 12 2.96 2.82 -4.36
C CYS A 12 4.48 2.64 -4.40
N LEU A 13 5.17 3.68 -4.85
CA LEU A 13 6.64 3.76 -4.87
C LEU A 13 7.17 4.11 -3.48
N ALA A 14 8.37 3.62 -3.16
CA ALA A 14 9.02 3.82 -1.86
C ALA A 14 8.15 3.38 -0.66
N ALA A 15 7.33 2.34 -0.83
CA ALA A 15 6.28 1.96 0.12
C ALA A 15 6.71 0.95 1.19
N SER A 16 8.01 0.78 1.41
CA SER A 16 8.55 -0.14 2.43
C SER A 16 8.52 0.42 3.85
N ARG A 17 8.33 1.74 4.03
CA ARG A 17 8.18 2.40 5.34
C ARG A 17 7.64 3.83 5.20
N GLY A 18 7.38 4.48 6.33
CA GLY A 18 7.06 5.90 6.40
C GLY A 18 5.77 6.25 5.65
N LEU A 19 5.75 7.41 4.99
CA LEU A 19 4.55 7.93 4.32
C LEU A 19 4.09 7.04 3.17
N GLY A 20 5.00 6.51 2.34
CA GLY A 20 4.62 5.62 1.24
C GLY A 20 3.88 4.37 1.71
N HIS A 21 4.33 3.79 2.84
CA HIS A 21 3.66 2.67 3.47
C HIS A 21 2.31 3.07 4.08
N ALA A 22 2.25 4.20 4.81
CA ALA A 22 1.00 4.69 5.40
C ALA A 22 -0.07 4.98 4.34
N CYS A 23 0.32 5.56 3.20
CA CYS A 23 -0.58 5.78 2.06
C CYS A 23 -1.09 4.45 1.48
N ALA A 24 -0.21 3.46 1.32
CA ALA A 24 -0.61 2.14 0.84
C ALA A 24 -1.64 1.46 1.76
N VAL A 25 -1.43 1.52 3.08
CA VAL A 25 -2.38 0.98 4.07
C VAL A 25 -3.73 1.69 3.98
N ALA A 26 -3.74 3.02 3.84
CA ALA A 26 -4.97 3.79 3.72
C ALA A 26 -5.74 3.45 2.43
N LEU A 27 -5.03 3.30 1.30
CA LEU A 27 -5.61 2.89 0.02
C LEU A 27 -6.19 1.47 0.09
N ALA A 28 -5.45 0.52 0.66
CA ALA A 28 -5.93 -0.85 0.82
C ALA A 28 -7.21 -0.91 1.66
N ARG A 29 -7.25 -0.18 2.78
CA ARG A 29 -8.47 -0.05 3.62
C ARG A 29 -9.64 0.61 2.90
N ALA A 30 -9.38 1.43 1.88
CA ALA A 30 -10.40 2.00 1.02
C ALA A 30 -10.84 1.05 -0.12
N GLY A 31 -10.43 -0.23 -0.08
CA GLY A 31 -10.80 -1.23 -1.07
C GLY A 31 -10.02 -1.14 -2.38
N VAL A 32 -8.86 -0.48 -2.38
CA VAL A 32 -7.97 -0.38 -3.54
C VAL A 32 -7.03 -1.59 -3.56
N GLU A 33 -6.80 -2.16 -4.73
CA GLU A 33 -5.77 -3.18 -4.95
C GLU A 33 -4.41 -2.48 -5.08
N VAL A 34 -3.51 -2.70 -4.10
CA VAL A 34 -2.25 -1.94 -3.99
C VAL A 34 -1.05 -2.80 -4.38
N CYS A 35 -0.19 -2.26 -5.26
CA CYS A 35 1.12 -2.81 -5.58
C CYS A 35 2.21 -1.97 -4.90
N LEU A 36 3.06 -2.61 -4.08
CA LEU A 36 4.15 -1.96 -3.36
C LEU A 36 5.47 -2.10 -4.12
N VAL A 37 6.25 -1.03 -4.19
CA VAL A 37 7.59 -1.03 -4.78
C VAL A 37 8.61 -0.48 -3.80
N ALA A 38 9.67 -1.25 -3.58
CA ALA A 38 10.85 -0.84 -2.82
C ALA A 38 12.09 -1.62 -3.28
N ARG A 39 13.28 -1.12 -2.91
CA ARG A 39 14.57 -1.73 -3.27
C ARG A 39 14.95 -2.94 -2.43
N ASP A 40 14.50 -2.95 -1.16
CA ASP A 40 14.83 -4.00 -0.20
C ASP A 40 13.69 -5.03 -0.15
N PRO A 41 13.91 -6.28 -0.61
CA PRO A 41 12.85 -7.28 -0.68
C PRO A 41 12.40 -7.76 0.70
N ALA A 42 13.29 -7.84 1.69
CA ALA A 42 12.94 -8.29 3.04
C ALA A 42 12.04 -7.26 3.72
N ARG A 43 12.39 -5.97 3.62
CA ARG A 43 11.55 -4.90 4.14
C ARG A 43 10.24 -4.76 3.37
N LEU A 44 10.25 -4.99 2.06
CA LEU A 44 9.04 -4.97 1.25
C LEU A 44 8.05 -6.07 1.66
N ALA A 45 8.54 -7.29 1.90
CA ALA A 45 7.73 -8.39 2.39
C ALA A 45 7.11 -8.07 3.76
N GLN A 46 7.89 -7.52 4.69
CA GLN A 46 7.38 -7.09 5.99
C GLN A 46 6.31 -5.98 5.85
N ALA A 47 6.55 -5.01 4.96
CA ALA A 47 5.58 -3.94 4.71
C ALA A 47 4.28 -4.47 4.07
N ALA A 48 4.36 -5.51 3.24
CA ALA A 48 3.17 -6.10 2.63
C ALA A 48 2.21 -6.70 3.68
N GLU A 49 2.72 -7.26 4.78
CA GLU A 49 1.87 -7.77 5.87
C GLU A 49 1.00 -6.68 6.50
N GLY A 50 1.50 -5.45 6.59
CA GLY A 50 0.73 -4.32 7.12
C GLY A 50 -0.35 -3.77 6.16
N VAL A 51 -0.27 -4.12 4.87
CA VAL A 51 -1.16 -3.64 3.81
C VAL A 51 -2.26 -4.65 3.47
N ARG A 52 -2.08 -5.94 3.78
CA ARG A 52 -3.11 -6.97 3.55
C ARG A 52 -4.30 -6.73 4.48
N VAL A 53 -5.48 -6.57 3.88
CA VAL A 53 -6.80 -6.38 4.54
C VAL A 53 -7.77 -7.44 4.08
#